data_AF-A0A8H4JWP2-F1
#
_entry.id   AF-A0A8H4JWP2-F1
#
_cell.length_a   1.000
_cell.length_b   1.000
_cell.length_c   1.000
_cell.angle_alpha   90.00
_cell.angle_beta   90.00
_cell.angle_gamma   90.00
#
_symmetry.space_group_name_H-M   'P 1'
#
loop_
_entity.id
_entity.type
_entity.pdbx_description
1 polymer ?
#
loop_
_entity_poly.entity_id
_entity_poly.type
_entity_poly.pdbx_seq_one_letter_code
_entity_poly.pdbx_strand_id
1 'polypeptide(L)'
;MGGNKNRLYIALYPSGVVNNEERSTNNLLARIVIAKIEDEDRLVEIIQNTPVVQNDPNWRCRTWVAQALSRIAQDGMATGTAELDWKKIEAVAREYVMSKTAAGRYLNAADMALLKPTYDML
;
A
#
# COMPACT_ATOMS: atom_id res chain seq x y z
N MET A 1 5.06 21.85 17.86
CA MET A 1 5.04 20.41 18.22
C MET A 1 4.44 19.63 17.06
N GLY A 2 5.26 19.29 16.06
CA GLY A 2 4.82 18.48 14.92
C GLY A 2 5.01 17.01 15.26
N GLY A 3 4.02 16.41 15.95
CA GLY A 3 4.05 14.97 16.22
C GLY A 3 4.15 14.20 14.91
N ASN A 4 4.94 13.12 14.89
CA ASN A 4 4.94 12.14 13.81
C ASN A 4 3.49 11.67 13.61
N LYS A 5 2.79 12.25 12.63
CA LYS A 5 1.43 11.84 12.32
C LYS A 5 1.52 10.49 11.63
N ASN A 6 0.92 9.46 12.22
CA ASN A 6 0.88 8.13 11.64
C ASN A 6 0.28 8.20 10.23
N ARG A 7 0.89 7.48 9.29
CA ARG A 7 0.54 7.51 7.87
C ARG A 7 0.17 6.10 7.41
N LEU A 8 -0.86 6.02 6.59
CA LEU A 8 -1.24 4.79 5.92
C LEU A 8 -0.47 4.66 4.60
N TYR A 9 0.13 3.48 4.39
CA TYR A 9 0.90 3.17 3.18
C TYR A 9 0.35 1.95 2.45
N ILE A 10 0.36 1.99 1.12
CA ILE A 10 0.27 0.80 0.28
C ILE A 10 1.69 0.36 -0.10
N ALA A 11 2.00 -0.91 0.20
CA ALA A 11 3.29 -1.53 -0.09
C ALA A 11 3.24 -2.34 -1.40
N LEU A 12 4.17 -2.08 -2.32
CA LEU A 12 4.25 -2.79 -3.60
C LEU A 12 5.38 -3.82 -3.60
N TYR A 13 5.05 -5.02 -4.08
CA TYR A 13 5.97 -6.15 -4.22
C TYR A 13 6.01 -6.61 -5.69
N PRO A 14 7.11 -7.24 -6.14
CA PRO A 14 7.20 -7.77 -7.50
C PRO A 14 6.15 -8.87 -7.73
N SER A 15 5.59 -8.92 -8.95
CA SER A 15 4.67 -9.98 -9.37
C SER A 15 5.46 -11.25 -9.72
N GLY A 16 5.03 -12.40 -9.18
CA GLY A 16 5.65 -13.71 -9.50
C GLY A 16 6.35 -14.39 -8.31
N VAL A 17 6.33 -13.77 -7.13
CA VAL A 17 6.81 -14.39 -5.90
C VAL A 17 5.74 -15.37 -5.38
N VAL A 18 5.90 -16.64 -5.73
CA VAL A 18 4.90 -17.69 -5.46
C VAL A 18 5.05 -18.36 -4.08
N ASN A 19 6.04 -17.97 -3.28
CA ASN A 19 6.26 -18.52 -1.95
C ASN A 19 6.22 -17.44 -0.86
N ASN A 20 5.54 -17.74 0.24
CA ASN A 20 5.25 -16.84 1.36
C ASN A 20 6.51 -16.43 2.17
N GLU A 21 7.68 -16.97 1.83
CA GLU A 21 8.98 -16.68 2.48
C GLU A 21 9.56 -15.31 2.11
N GLU A 22 9.00 -14.63 1.11
CA GLU A 22 9.60 -13.45 0.50
C GLU A 22 8.83 -12.12 0.74
N ARG A 23 7.96 -12.05 1.75
CA ARG A 23 7.51 -10.75 2.31
C ARG A 23 8.55 -10.16 3.27
N SER A 24 9.83 -10.24 2.93
CA SER A 24 10.87 -9.52 3.65
C SER A 24 10.89 -8.07 3.15
N THR A 25 11.33 -7.13 4.00
CA THR A 25 11.53 -5.73 3.60
C THR A 25 12.41 -5.59 2.35
N ASN A 26 13.24 -6.58 2.05
CA ASN A 26 14.15 -6.58 0.92
C ASN A 26 13.41 -6.61 -0.43
N ASN A 27 12.26 -7.27 -0.51
CA ASN A 27 11.48 -7.40 -1.76
C ASN A 27 10.44 -6.29 -1.96
N LEU A 28 10.38 -5.32 -1.04
CA LEU A 28 9.52 -4.15 -1.19
C LEU A 28 10.07 -3.25 -2.30
N LEU A 29 9.25 -2.98 -3.32
CA LEU A 29 9.57 -2.08 -4.43
C LEU A 29 9.35 -0.62 -4.03
N ALA A 30 8.17 -0.31 -3.49
CA ALA A 30 7.82 1.06 -3.11
C ALA A 30 6.79 1.10 -1.98
N ARG A 31 6.74 2.25 -1.29
CA ARG A 31 5.67 2.64 -0.36
C ARG A 31 4.93 3.84 -0.93
N ILE A 32 3.60 3.78 -0.97
CA ILE A 32 2.76 4.89 -1.42
C ILE A 32 1.98 5.39 -0.23
N VAL A 33 2.23 6.63 0.20
CA VAL A 33 1.46 7.29 1.27
C VAL A 33 0.11 7.68 0.72
N ILE A 34 -0.95 7.21 1.35
CA ILE A 34 -2.32 7.42 0.88
C ILE A 34 -3.23 8.09 1.91
N ALA A 35 -2.86 8.14 3.19
CA ALA A 35 -3.67 8.84 4.19
C ALA A 35 -2.85 9.27 5.41
N LYS A 36 -3.29 10.35 6.05
CA LYS A 36 -2.96 10.67 7.45
C LYS A 36 -3.97 9.96 8.35
N ILE A 37 -3.46 9.22 9.33
CA ILE A 37 -4.28 8.47 10.29
C ILE A 37 -4.71 9.43 11.39
N GLU A 38 -6.01 9.41 11.72
CA GLU A 38 -6.58 10.17 12.84
C GLU A 38 -6.99 9.26 14.01
N ASP A 39 -7.47 8.05 13.69
CA ASP A 39 -7.83 7.02 14.68
C ASP A 39 -7.27 5.66 14.22
N GLU A 40 -6.19 5.22 14.87
CA GLU A 40 -5.48 3.99 14.50
C GLU A 40 -6.24 2.74 14.94
N ASP A 41 -6.85 2.73 16.12
CA ASP A 41 -7.60 1.58 16.63
C ASP A 41 -8.81 1.31 15.73
N ARG A 42 -9.53 2.37 15.33
CA ARG A 42 -10.63 2.27 14.37
C ARG A 42 -10.17 1.82 12.99
N LEU A 43 -9.04 2.34 12.50
CA LEU A 43 -8.48 1.90 11.22
C LEU A 43 -8.16 0.40 11.23
N VAL A 44 -7.55 -0.08 12.32
CA VAL A 44 -7.24 -1.50 12.53
C VAL A 44 -8.53 -2.32 12.58
N GLU A 45 -9.56 -1.87 13.30
CA GLU A 45 -10.86 -2.54 13.37
C GLU A 45 -11.49 -2.69 11.97
N ILE A 46 -11.52 -1.62 11.17
CA ILE A 46 -12.07 -1.64 9.80
C ILE A 46 -11.31 -2.66 8.94
N ILE A 47 -9.98 -2.64 9.00
CA ILE A 47 -9.13 -3.53 8.22
C ILE A 47 -9.36 -4.99 8.63
N GLN A 48 -9.37 -5.28 9.93
CA GLN A 48 -9.59 -6.64 10.45
C GLN A 48 -10.98 -7.18 10.11
N ASN A 49 -12.00 -6.32 10.11
CA ASN A 49 -13.37 -6.68 9.79
C ASN A 49 -13.67 -6.67 8.28
N THR A 50 -12.70 -6.33 7.42
CA THR A 50 -12.87 -6.39 5.96
C THR A 50 -12.84 -7.85 5.47
N PRO A 51 -13.95 -8.40 4.96
CA PRO A 51 -14.04 -9.81 4.63
C PRO A 51 -13.05 -10.23 3.53
N VAL A 52 -12.39 -11.38 3.74
CA VAL A 52 -11.65 -12.06 2.68
C VAL A 52 -12.59 -13.06 2.02
N VAL A 53 -12.93 -12.83 0.75
CA VAL A 53 -13.77 -13.77 -0.02
C VAL A 53 -12.95 -15.02 -0.34
N GLN A 54 -13.44 -16.17 0.10
CA GLN A 54 -12.86 -17.47 -0.19
C GLN A 54 -13.60 -18.13 -1.37
N ASN A 55 -12.92 -19.03 -2.08
CA ASN A 55 -13.49 -19.85 -3.16
C ASN A 55 -13.97 -19.10 -4.42
N ASP A 56 -13.56 -17.85 -4.61
CA ASP A 56 -13.78 -17.12 -5.86
C ASP A 56 -12.45 -17.04 -6.66
N PRO A 57 -12.36 -17.66 -7.86
CA PRO A 57 -11.15 -17.63 -8.67
C PRO A 57 -10.82 -16.24 -9.24
N ASN A 58 -11.78 -15.31 -9.25
CA ASN A 58 -11.56 -13.92 -9.64
C ASN A 58 -11.14 -13.04 -8.45
N TRP A 59 -11.21 -13.56 -7.23
CA TRP A 59 -10.78 -12.83 -6.04
C TRP A 59 -9.26 -12.68 -6.01
N ARG A 60 -8.81 -11.43 -5.82
CA ARG A 60 -7.39 -11.07 -5.78
C ARG A 60 -7.13 -10.19 -4.57
N CYS A 61 -5.88 -10.14 -4.13
CA CYS A 61 -5.44 -9.21 -3.08
C CYS A 61 -5.84 -7.76 -3.36
N ARG A 62 -5.83 -7.34 -4.64
CA ARG A 62 -6.23 -5.99 -5.07
C ARG A 62 -7.71 -5.70 -4.83
N THR A 63 -8.58 -6.70 -5.00
CA THR A 63 -10.01 -6.57 -4.73
C THR A 63 -10.25 -6.34 -3.24
N TRP A 64 -9.53 -7.06 -2.37
CA TRP A 64 -9.59 -6.84 -0.93
C TRP A 64 -9.11 -5.42 -0.55
N VAL A 65 -8.00 -4.94 -1.13
CA VAL A 65 -7.51 -3.58 -0.85
C VAL A 65 -8.55 -2.53 -1.26
N ALA A 66 -9.15 -2.66 -2.44
CA ALA A 66 -10.21 -1.75 -2.89
C ALA A 66 -11.41 -1.73 -1.92
N GLN A 67 -11.80 -2.89 -1.37
CA GLN A 67 -12.88 -2.98 -0.40
C GLN A 67 -12.50 -2.37 0.96
N ALA A 68 -11.28 -2.62 1.45
CA ALA A 68 -10.80 -2.04 2.69
C ALA A 68 -10.78 -0.51 2.61
N LEU A 69 -10.26 0.04 1.51
CA LEU A 69 -10.25 1.49 1.27
C LEU A 69 -11.66 2.07 1.16
N SER A 70 -12.59 1.37 0.50
CA SER A 70 -13.99 1.79 0.44
C SER A 70 -14.64 1.81 1.82
N ARG A 71 -14.34 0.85 2.71
CA ARG A 71 -14.83 0.81 4.08
C ARG A 71 -14.25 1.94 4.93
N ILE A 72 -12.95 2.24 4.78
CA ILE A 72 -12.32 3.39 5.43
C ILE A 72 -12.98 4.70 4.98
N ALA A 73 -13.27 4.84 3.68
CA ALA A 73 -13.95 6.01 3.15
C ALA A 73 -15.39 6.15 3.66
N GLN A 74 -16.10 5.03 3.84
CA GLN A 74 -17.46 5.01 4.40
C GLN A 74 -17.49 5.35 5.89
N ASP A 75 -16.49 4.91 6.66
CA ASP A 75 -16.35 5.26 8.07
C ASP A 75 -16.11 6.76 8.26
N GLY A 76 -15.20 7.35 7.46
CA GLY A 76 -14.95 8.79 7.43
C GLY A 76 -14.36 9.39 8.71
N MET A 77 -13.96 8.57 9.68
CA MET A 77 -13.40 9.00 10.97
C MET A 77 -12.00 8.44 11.23
N ALA A 78 -11.61 7.35 10.57
CA ALA A 78 -10.30 6.73 10.73
C ALA A 78 -9.13 7.56 10.15
N THR A 79 -9.40 8.39 9.14
CA THR A 79 -8.37 9.13 8.39
C THR A 79 -8.75 10.58 8.13
N GLY A 80 -7.76 11.47 8.16
CA GLY A 80 -7.90 12.89 7.81
C GLY A 80 -7.71 13.12 6.31
N THR A 81 -6.65 13.83 5.91
CA THR A 81 -6.29 13.94 4.47
C THR A 81 -5.98 12.56 3.90
N ALA A 82 -6.74 12.13 2.89
CA ALA A 82 -6.60 10.82 2.29
C ALA A 82 -6.95 10.79 0.80
N GLU A 83 -6.26 9.93 0.06
CA GLU A 83 -6.67 9.40 -1.25
C GLU A 83 -7.06 7.94 -1.04
N LEU A 84 -8.34 7.61 -1.24
CA LEU A 84 -8.91 6.28 -0.98
C LEU A 84 -9.46 5.62 -2.25
N ASP A 85 -9.34 6.25 -3.43
CA ASP A 85 -9.68 5.61 -4.71
C ASP A 85 -8.58 4.63 -5.12
N TRP A 86 -8.86 3.33 -4.95
CA TRP A 86 -7.95 2.26 -5.34
C TRP A 86 -7.48 2.35 -6.79
N LYS A 87 -8.34 2.75 -7.73
CA LYS A 87 -7.93 2.81 -9.16
C LYS A 87 -6.86 3.87 -9.37
N LYS A 88 -7.01 5.03 -8.72
CA LYS A 88 -6.04 6.12 -8.79
C LYS A 88 -4.73 5.76 -8.08
N ILE A 89 -4.83 5.17 -6.88
CA ILE A 89 -3.67 4.70 -6.11
C ILE A 89 -2.90 3.64 -6.92
N GLU A 90 -3.59 2.64 -7.48
CA GLU A 90 -2.96 1.58 -8.26
C GLU A 90 -2.26 2.13 -9.50
N ALA A 91 -2.87 3.08 -10.21
CA ALA A 91 -2.26 3.71 -11.37
C ALA A 91 -0.96 4.44 -11.01
N VAL A 92 -1.00 5.33 -10.00
CA VAL A 92 0.17 6.08 -9.54
C VAL A 92 1.26 5.15 -9.01
N ALA A 93 0.89 4.13 -8.26
CA ALA A 93 1.84 3.17 -7.70
C ALA A 93 2.58 2.40 -8.80
N ARG A 94 1.86 1.95 -9.84
CA ARG A 94 2.44 1.26 -11.00
C ARG A 94 3.37 2.16 -11.79
N GLU A 95 2.95 3.38 -12.07
CA GLU A 95 3.74 4.37 -12.79
C GLU A 95 5.02 4.70 -12.01
N TYR A 96 4.91 4.94 -10.70
CA TYR A 96 6.05 5.22 -9.85
C TYR A 96 7.06 4.08 -9.85
N VAL A 97 6.63 2.84 -9.64
CA VAL A 97 7.51 1.67 -9.69
C VAL A 97 8.15 1.52 -11.07
N MET A 98 7.39 1.69 -12.16
CA MET A 98 7.90 1.64 -13.53
C MET A 98 9.00 2.67 -13.75
N SER A 99 8.82 3.90 -13.27
CA SER A 99 9.82 4.97 -13.36
C SER A 99 11.11 4.61 -12.61
N LYS A 100 11.00 4.00 -11.43
CA LYS A 100 12.16 3.56 -10.63
C LYS A 100 12.88 2.39 -11.29
N THR A 101 12.14 1.45 -11.88
CA THR A 101 12.71 0.36 -12.67
C THR A 101 13.49 0.90 -13.86
N ALA A 102 12.93 1.84 -14.63
CA ALA A 102 13.59 2.46 -15.77
C ALA A 102 14.86 3.24 -15.36
N ALA A 103 14.85 3.84 -14.16
CA ALA A 103 16.03 4.49 -13.56
C ALA A 103 17.05 3.51 -12.96
N GLY A 104 16.86 2.20 -13.11
CA GLY A 104 17.80 1.18 -12.66
C GLY A 104 17.76 0.87 -11.15
N ARG A 105 16.78 1.39 -10.40
CA ARG A 105 16.70 1.32 -8.92
C ARG A 105 16.76 -0.11 -8.36
N TYR A 106 16.41 -1.12 -9.15
CA TYR A 106 16.30 -2.51 -8.74
C TYR A 106 17.30 -3.44 -9.47
N LEU A 107 18.32 -2.89 -10.15
CA LEU A 107 19.25 -3.68 -10.95
C LEU A 107 20.36 -4.36 -10.12
N ASN A 108 20.69 -3.83 -8.95
CA ASN A 108 21.74 -4.37 -8.10
C ASN A 108 21.35 -4.35 -6.61
N ALA A 109 21.99 -5.23 -5.85
CA ALA A 109 21.70 -5.43 -4.43
C ALA A 109 22.02 -4.19 -3.57
N ALA A 110 23.06 -3.43 -3.92
CA ALA A 110 23.48 -2.24 -3.18
C ALA A 110 22.38 -1.17 -3.22
N ASP A 111 21.82 -0.91 -4.40
CA ASP A 111 20.69 -0.01 -4.54
C ASP A 111 19.47 -0.58 -3.81
N MET A 112 19.15 -1.87 -3.98
CA MET A 112 18.02 -2.50 -3.30
C MET A 112 18.09 -2.41 -1.76
N ALA A 113 19.28 -2.29 -1.18
CA ALA A 113 19.49 -2.07 0.26
C ALA A 113 19.26 -0.61 0.73
N LEU A 114 19.27 0.36 -0.19
CA LEU A 114 18.90 1.74 0.14
C LEU A 114 17.45 1.82 0.62
N LEU A 115 17.12 2.91 1.33
CA LEU A 115 15.76 3.22 1.74
C LEU A 115 14.78 3.02 0.58
N LYS A 116 13.68 2.33 0.89
CA LYS A 116 12.71 1.97 -0.15
C LYS A 116 12.04 3.23 -0.70
N PRO A 117 11.96 3.36 -2.04
CA PRO A 117 11.28 4.46 -2.70
C PRO A 117 9.92 4.72 -2.08
N THR A 118 9.69 5.96 -1.67
CA THR A 118 8.41 6.39 -1.10
C THR A 118 7.84 7.50 -1.97
N TYR A 119 6.55 7.40 -2.27
CA TYR A 119 5.79 8.42 -2.97
C TYR A 119 4.67 8.92 -2.05
N ASP A 120 4.53 10.24 -1.91
CA ASP A 120 3.48 10.86 -1.12
C ASP A 120 2.36 11.35 -2.04
N MET A 121 1.13 10.85 -1.86
CA MET A 121 -0.03 11.28 -2.66
C MET A 121 -0.81 12.44 -2.02
N LEU A 122 -0.39 12.93 -0.84
CA LEU A 122 -1.13 13.89 -0.01
C LEU A 122 -0.58 15.33 -0.05
#